data_AF-A0A8T6NCQ3-F1
#
_entry.id   AF-A0A8T6NCQ3-F1
#
_cell.length_a   1.000
_cell.length_b   1.000
_cell.length_c   1.000
_cell.angle_alpha   90.00
_cell.angle_beta   90.00
_cell.angle_gamma   90.00
#
_symmetry.space_group_name_H-M   'P 1'
#
loop_
_entity.id
_entity.type
_entity.pdbx_description
1 polymer ?
#
loop_
_entity_poly.entity_id
_entity_poly.type
_entity_poly.pdbx_seq_one_letter_code
_entity_poly.pdbx_strand_id
1 'polypeptide(L)'
;YVENGIEEKDLFLYHYDKSRLVKKGIRGIWLQYFHKEWAFRSNAEFSKKHGLRWRPDDFDPDSIGTYVPFSQLDTDLTQVNQMLKCIKFGFGQCVDHVCYDIRDGYLTREQGIELVIKYDGKCSDKYVRKFCDYIGITMNEFWKTVDQFRGPMWIKDSKNEWHNTYVDLLEEQKAKS
;
A
#
# COMPACT_ATOMS: atom_id res chain seq x y z
N TYR A 1 -10.87 -31.68 -1.13
CA TYR A 1 -10.04 -30.87 -0.22
C TYR A 1 -9.23 -31.73 0.75
N VAL A 2 -9.76 -32.89 1.17
CA VAL A 2 -8.99 -33.89 1.94
C VAL A 2 -8.34 -34.88 0.97
N GLU A 3 -7.35 -34.42 0.22
CA GLU A 3 -6.44 -35.26 -0.56
C GLU A 3 -5.03 -34.64 -0.49
N ASN A 4 -3.99 -35.46 -0.66
CA ASN A 4 -2.58 -35.07 -0.57
C ASN A 4 -2.09 -34.62 0.83
N GLY A 5 -2.48 -35.32 1.89
CA GLY A 5 -1.89 -35.14 3.23
C GLY A 5 -2.34 -33.88 3.98
N ILE A 6 -3.37 -33.18 3.48
CA ILE A 6 -4.05 -32.10 4.20
C ILE A 6 -5.15 -32.73 5.07
N GLU A 7 -5.04 -32.58 6.39
CA GLU A 7 -6.03 -33.05 7.36
C GLU A 7 -7.12 -31.99 7.60
N GLU A 8 -8.28 -32.40 8.11
CA GLU A 8 -9.39 -31.50 8.39
C GLU A 8 -9.02 -30.36 9.36
N LYS A 9 -8.10 -30.62 10.30
CA LYS A 9 -7.58 -29.62 11.24
C LYS A 9 -6.78 -28.51 10.52
N ASP A 10 -6.15 -28.81 9.39
CA ASP A 10 -5.35 -27.85 8.62
C ASP A 10 -6.27 -26.85 7.87
N LEU A 11 -7.55 -27.20 7.72
CA LEU A 11 -8.58 -26.36 7.12
C LEU A 11 -9.31 -25.49 8.14
N PHE A 12 -8.85 -25.43 9.40
CA PHE A 12 -9.53 -24.69 10.48
C PHE A 12 -9.84 -23.22 10.12
N LEU A 13 -8.94 -22.51 9.42
CA LEU A 13 -9.17 -21.11 9.01
C LEU A 13 -10.19 -20.96 7.86
N TYR A 14 -10.47 -22.05 7.14
CA TYR A 14 -11.40 -22.07 6.01
C TYR A 14 -12.78 -22.62 6.40
N HIS A 15 -12.91 -23.22 7.58
CA HIS A 15 -14.16 -23.74 8.11
C HIS A 15 -14.53 -23.05 9.42
N TYR A 16 -15.68 -22.42 9.43
CA TYR A 16 -16.34 -21.99 10.66
C TYR A 16 -17.54 -22.90 10.94
N ASP A 17 -17.92 -23.01 12.22
CA ASP A 17 -19.06 -23.82 12.64
C ASP A 17 -20.39 -23.19 12.18
N LYS A 18 -20.73 -23.45 10.92
CA LYS A 18 -21.97 -23.01 10.27
C LYS A 18 -23.20 -23.49 11.04
N SER A 19 -23.15 -24.73 11.57
CA SER A 19 -24.28 -25.33 12.28
C SER A 19 -24.64 -24.52 13.54
N ARG A 20 -23.62 -24.08 14.29
CA ARG A 20 -23.78 -23.24 15.47
C ARG A 20 -24.28 -21.85 15.13
N LEU A 21 -23.79 -21.26 14.04
CA LEU A 21 -24.28 -19.96 13.58
C LEU A 21 -25.77 -20.03 13.21
N VAL A 22 -26.19 -21.06 12.46
CA VAL A 22 -27.59 -21.28 12.09
C VAL A 22 -28.47 -21.51 13.31
N LYS A 23 -28.05 -22.35 14.26
CA LYS A 23 -28.78 -22.59 15.52
C LYS A 23 -28.97 -21.31 16.35
N LYS A 24 -28.00 -20.39 16.29
CA LYS A 24 -28.07 -19.07 16.94
C LYS A 24 -28.86 -18.03 16.14
N GLY A 25 -29.41 -18.40 14.98
CA GLY A 25 -30.13 -17.46 14.10
C GLY A 25 -29.22 -16.44 13.39
N ILE A 26 -27.90 -16.66 13.38
CA ILE A 26 -26.93 -15.77 12.73
C ILE A 26 -26.92 -16.04 11.23
N ARG A 27 -27.04 -14.97 10.43
CA ARG A 27 -27.03 -15.01 8.96
C ARG A 27 -25.84 -14.23 8.43
N GLY A 28 -25.04 -14.86 7.58
CA GLY A 28 -24.02 -14.17 6.79
C GLY A 28 -24.66 -13.57 5.53
N ILE A 29 -24.50 -12.26 5.33
CA ILE A 29 -24.95 -11.58 4.12
C ILE A 29 -23.71 -11.08 3.40
N TRP A 30 -23.54 -11.50 2.15
CA TRP A 30 -22.48 -10.98 1.30
C TRP A 30 -22.91 -9.64 0.73
N LEU A 31 -22.30 -8.57 1.23
CA LEU A 31 -22.63 -7.20 0.83
C LEU A 31 -22.45 -6.96 -0.67
N GLN A 32 -21.55 -7.69 -1.32
CA GLN A 32 -21.26 -7.53 -2.76
C GLN A 32 -22.44 -7.83 -3.69
N TYR A 33 -23.44 -8.61 -3.25
CA TYR A 33 -24.67 -8.79 -4.04
C TYR A 33 -25.56 -7.55 -4.07
N PHE A 34 -25.41 -6.66 -3.08
CA PHE A 34 -26.24 -5.49 -2.89
C PHE A 34 -25.49 -4.18 -3.18
N HIS A 35 -24.17 -4.20 -3.07
CA HIS A 35 -23.32 -3.04 -3.34
C HIS A 35 -22.67 -3.18 -4.72
N LYS A 36 -23.23 -2.48 -5.70
CA LYS A 36 -22.79 -2.57 -7.10
C LYS A 36 -21.45 -1.87 -7.35
N GLU A 37 -21.11 -0.86 -6.57
CA GLU A 37 -19.93 -0.01 -6.76
C GLU A 37 -18.93 -0.22 -5.62
N TRP A 38 -18.02 -1.18 -5.77
CA TRP A 38 -16.97 -1.46 -4.78
C TRP A 38 -15.63 -0.79 -5.17
N ALA A 39 -15.68 0.50 -5.53
CA ALA A 39 -14.49 1.27 -5.91
C ALA A 39 -13.88 1.98 -4.69
N PHE A 40 -12.55 2.03 -4.65
CA PHE A 40 -11.81 2.61 -3.52
C PHE A 40 -12.16 4.10 -3.31
N ARG A 41 -12.21 4.87 -4.41
CA ARG A 41 -12.57 6.30 -4.40
C ARG A 41 -14.02 6.53 -3.99
N SER A 42 -14.95 5.81 -4.58
CA SER A 42 -16.39 5.98 -4.29
C SER A 42 -16.71 5.69 -2.82
N ASN A 43 -16.08 4.64 -2.27
CA ASN A 43 -16.18 4.32 -0.84
C ASN A 43 -15.55 5.41 0.05
N ALA A 44 -14.40 5.95 -0.33
CA ALA A 44 -13.77 7.04 0.40
C ALA A 44 -14.64 8.30 0.40
N GLU A 45 -15.21 8.68 -0.76
CA GLU A 45 -16.08 9.85 -0.92
C GLU A 45 -17.37 9.70 -0.11
N PHE A 46 -18.01 8.52 -0.17
CA PHE A 46 -19.14 8.19 0.67
C PHE A 46 -18.78 8.36 2.15
N SER A 47 -17.64 7.79 2.57
CA SER A 47 -17.20 7.87 3.97
C SER A 47 -16.88 9.30 4.41
N LYS A 48 -16.30 10.12 3.53
CA LYS A 48 -16.01 11.55 3.79
C LYS A 48 -17.29 12.32 4.14
N LYS A 49 -18.37 12.09 3.39
CA LYS A 49 -19.69 12.69 3.64
C LYS A 49 -20.32 12.26 4.96
N HIS A 50 -19.87 11.15 5.54
CA HIS A 50 -20.41 10.57 6.78
C HIS A 50 -19.43 10.64 7.96
N GLY A 51 -18.41 11.50 7.89
CA GLY A 51 -17.56 11.84 9.03
C GLY A 51 -16.13 11.29 8.99
N LEU A 52 -15.75 10.51 7.97
CA LEU A 52 -14.35 10.15 7.77
C LEU A 52 -13.56 11.41 7.42
N ARG A 53 -12.50 11.68 8.19
CA ARG A 53 -11.59 12.80 7.93
C ARG A 53 -10.41 12.32 7.12
N TRP A 54 -10.29 12.85 5.91
CA TRP A 54 -9.11 12.62 5.08
C TRP A 54 -7.94 13.46 5.60
N ARG A 55 -6.75 13.23 5.04
CA ARG A 55 -5.65 14.19 5.16
C ARG A 55 -6.13 15.55 4.63
N PRO A 56 -5.65 16.67 5.21
CA PRO A 56 -6.00 18.03 4.77
C PRO A 56 -5.80 18.20 3.26
N ASP A 57 -6.57 19.08 2.62
CA ASP A 57 -6.47 19.27 1.16
C ASP A 57 -5.10 19.82 0.72
N ASP A 58 -4.36 20.45 1.63
CA ASP A 58 -2.99 20.96 1.45
C ASP A 58 -1.90 20.00 1.95
N PHE A 59 -2.24 18.73 2.24
CA PHE A 59 -1.23 17.76 2.65
C PHE A 59 -0.19 17.55 1.54
N ASP A 60 1.06 17.36 1.96
CA ASP A 60 2.17 17.06 1.05
C ASP A 60 2.20 15.55 0.68
N PRO A 61 1.95 15.17 -0.59
CA PRO A 61 2.02 13.79 -1.04
C PRO A 61 3.42 13.18 -0.95
N ASP A 62 4.48 14.00 -1.08
CA ASP A 62 5.86 13.53 -0.95
C ASP A 62 6.14 13.03 0.47
N SER A 63 5.41 13.55 1.45
CA SER A 63 5.58 13.14 2.84
C SER A 63 5.21 11.67 3.08
N ILE A 64 4.29 11.10 2.30
CA ILE A 64 3.80 9.73 2.46
C ILE A 64 4.04 8.84 1.24
N GLY A 65 4.53 9.41 0.15
CA GLY A 65 4.79 8.68 -1.10
C GLY A 65 3.52 8.20 -1.79
N THR A 66 2.44 9.01 -1.77
CA THR A 66 1.26 8.82 -2.60
C THR A 66 0.38 10.07 -2.64
N TYR A 67 -0.30 10.28 -3.76
CA TYR A 67 -1.27 11.35 -3.98
C TYR A 67 -2.66 11.08 -3.35
N VAL A 68 -2.86 9.91 -2.73
CA VAL A 68 -4.16 9.51 -2.17
C VAL A 68 -4.33 10.00 -0.71
N PRO A 69 -5.20 11.00 -0.44
CA PRO A 69 -5.33 11.61 0.88
C PRO A 69 -6.12 10.78 1.89
N PHE A 70 -6.79 9.72 1.45
CA PHE A 70 -7.79 8.99 2.24
C PHE A 70 -7.38 7.57 2.59
N SER A 71 -6.14 7.18 2.25
CA SER A 71 -5.60 5.87 2.56
C SER A 71 -4.87 5.87 3.91
N GLN A 72 -4.98 4.76 4.65
CA GLN A 72 -4.14 4.46 5.83
C GLN A 72 -4.12 5.61 6.87
N LEU A 73 -5.30 6.03 7.30
CA LEU A 73 -5.49 7.21 8.16
C LEU A 73 -5.30 6.91 9.65
N ASP A 74 -5.34 5.64 10.05
CA ASP A 74 -5.36 5.23 11.46
C ASP A 74 -3.99 5.29 12.15
N THR A 75 -2.89 5.27 11.39
CA THR A 75 -1.54 5.30 11.95
C THR A 75 -0.48 5.81 10.99
N ASP A 76 0.54 6.46 11.55
CA ASP A 76 1.74 6.92 10.87
C ASP A 76 2.71 5.76 10.54
N LEU A 77 2.59 4.62 11.25
CA LEU A 77 3.48 3.47 11.07
C LEU A 77 3.36 2.86 9.66
N THR A 78 2.19 2.98 9.04
CA THR A 78 1.98 2.43 7.69
C THR A 78 2.84 3.14 6.65
N GLN A 79 3.14 4.43 6.83
CA GLN A 79 3.97 5.18 5.88
C GLN A 79 5.41 4.65 5.87
N VAL A 80 5.93 4.28 7.05
CA VAL A 80 7.22 3.59 7.18
C VAL A 80 7.14 2.20 6.56
N ASN A 81 6.07 1.43 6.82
CA ASN A 81 5.89 0.11 6.22
C ASN A 81 5.90 0.15 4.67
N GLN A 82 5.22 1.12 4.06
CA GLN A 82 5.17 1.26 2.60
C GLN A 82 6.51 1.69 2.00
N MET A 83 7.27 2.53 2.70
CA MET A 83 8.65 2.83 2.32
C MET A 83 9.54 1.58 2.39
N LEU A 84 9.43 0.78 3.46
CA LEU A 84 10.19 -0.46 3.61
C LEU A 84 9.85 -1.48 2.51
N LYS A 85 8.56 -1.58 2.14
CA LYS A 85 8.10 -2.37 0.98
C LYS A 85 8.83 -1.91 -0.29
N CYS A 86 8.89 -0.61 -0.54
CA CYS A 86 9.59 -0.07 -1.72
C CYS A 86 11.10 -0.36 -1.70
N ILE A 87 11.76 -0.21 -0.55
CA ILE A 87 13.19 -0.55 -0.42
C ILE A 87 13.42 -2.04 -0.70
N LYS A 88 12.54 -2.92 -0.22
CA LYS A 88 12.68 -4.37 -0.38
C LYS A 88 12.35 -4.85 -1.80
N PHE A 89 11.27 -4.32 -2.39
CA PHE A 89 10.66 -4.87 -3.61
C PHE A 89 10.67 -3.92 -4.80
N GLY A 90 11.09 -2.67 -4.65
CA GLY A 90 11.18 -1.70 -5.72
C GLY A 90 9.90 -0.91 -6.00
N PHE A 91 8.82 -1.15 -5.26
CA PHE A 91 7.56 -0.41 -5.38
C PHE A 91 6.85 -0.26 -4.04
N GLY A 92 6.20 0.87 -3.83
CA GLY A 92 5.46 1.25 -2.65
C GLY A 92 3.95 1.21 -2.87
N GLN A 93 3.26 2.08 -2.14
CA GLN A 93 1.79 2.21 -2.19
C GLN A 93 1.29 3.06 -3.36
N CYS A 94 2.12 3.93 -3.96
CA CYS A 94 1.66 4.76 -5.07
C CYS A 94 1.39 3.90 -6.29
N VAL A 95 2.23 2.89 -6.55
CA VAL A 95 1.98 1.91 -7.62
C VAL A 95 0.65 1.18 -7.41
N ASP A 96 0.37 0.74 -6.18
CA ASP A 96 -0.89 0.05 -5.86
C ASP A 96 -2.09 0.97 -6.17
N HIS A 97 -2.05 2.22 -5.69
CA HIS A 97 -3.11 3.21 -5.91
C HIS A 97 -3.29 3.58 -7.39
N VAL A 98 -2.19 3.76 -8.13
CA VAL A 98 -2.23 4.02 -9.58
C VAL A 98 -2.86 2.86 -10.33
N CYS A 99 -2.54 1.61 -9.97
CA CYS A 99 -3.14 0.44 -10.60
C CYS A 99 -4.66 0.40 -10.39
N TYR A 100 -5.15 0.73 -9.18
CA TYR A 100 -6.58 0.84 -8.92
C TYR A 100 -7.24 1.93 -9.76
N ASP A 101 -6.64 3.12 -9.81
CA ASP A 101 -7.19 4.25 -10.54
C ASP A 101 -7.18 4.06 -12.06
N ILE A 102 -6.16 3.40 -12.63
CA ILE A 102 -6.14 3.03 -14.05
C ILE A 102 -7.25 2.03 -14.35
N ARG A 103 -7.38 0.98 -13.51
CA ARG A 103 -8.42 -0.05 -13.69
C ARG A 103 -9.82 0.54 -13.63
N ASP A 104 -10.04 1.49 -12.74
CA ASP A 104 -11.33 2.11 -12.51
C ASP A 104 -11.55 3.32 -13.47
N GLY A 105 -10.61 3.63 -14.37
CA GLY A 105 -10.73 4.65 -15.41
C GLY A 105 -10.49 6.10 -14.96
N TYR A 106 -9.94 6.31 -13.77
CA TYR A 106 -9.61 7.64 -13.22
C TYR A 106 -8.28 8.20 -13.72
N LEU A 107 -7.36 7.34 -14.13
CA LEU A 107 -6.05 7.73 -14.66
C LEU A 107 -5.76 7.01 -15.97
N THR A 108 -5.06 7.69 -16.87
CA THR A 108 -4.38 7.01 -17.98
C THR A 108 -3.08 6.38 -17.49
N ARG A 109 -2.49 5.49 -18.31
CA ARG A 109 -1.22 4.86 -17.97
C ARG A 109 -0.10 5.89 -17.85
N GLU A 110 -0.09 6.89 -18.72
CA GLU A 110 0.91 7.96 -18.77
C GLU A 110 0.85 8.80 -17.48
N GLN A 111 -0.35 9.22 -17.07
CA GLN A 111 -0.56 9.92 -15.80
C GLN A 111 -0.13 9.07 -14.60
N GLY A 112 -0.45 7.77 -14.64
CA GLY A 112 -0.03 6.82 -13.61
C GLY A 112 1.49 6.72 -13.47
N ILE A 113 2.22 6.62 -14.58
CA ILE A 113 3.69 6.59 -14.60
C ILE A 113 4.26 7.85 -13.96
N GLU A 114 3.73 9.03 -14.29
CA GLU A 114 4.19 10.30 -13.72
C GLU A 114 4.03 10.34 -12.20
N LEU A 115 2.90 9.87 -11.67
CA LEU A 115 2.66 9.82 -10.23
C LEU A 115 3.57 8.83 -9.52
N VAL A 116 3.83 7.66 -10.12
CA VAL A 116 4.74 6.65 -9.56
C VAL A 116 6.16 7.20 -9.48
N ILE A 117 6.69 7.74 -10.57
CA ILE A 117 8.04 8.33 -10.59
C ILE A 117 8.14 9.47 -9.55
N LYS A 118 7.09 10.27 -9.44
CA LYS A 118 7.09 11.42 -8.53
C LYS A 118 7.01 11.01 -7.05
N TYR A 119 6.21 10.03 -6.68
CA TYR A 119 5.86 9.81 -5.27
C TYR A 119 6.29 8.46 -4.70
N ASP A 120 6.36 7.41 -5.51
CA ASP A 120 6.41 6.05 -4.97
C ASP A 120 7.66 5.79 -4.11
N GLY A 121 7.46 5.17 -2.95
CA GLY A 121 8.53 4.90 -1.99
C GLY A 121 9.01 6.09 -1.16
N LYS A 122 8.52 7.31 -1.40
CA LYS A 122 8.84 8.45 -0.52
C LYS A 122 8.20 8.30 0.85
N CYS A 123 8.90 8.78 1.87
CA CYS A 123 8.41 8.87 3.23
C CYS A 123 9.22 9.93 3.97
N SER A 124 8.53 10.89 4.56
CA SER A 124 9.18 11.96 5.31
C SER A 124 9.86 11.40 6.56
N ASP A 125 11.06 11.90 6.84
CA ASP A 125 11.81 11.62 8.07
C ASP A 125 10.98 11.76 9.35
N LYS A 126 9.93 12.59 9.36
CA LYS A 126 9.04 12.71 10.53
C LYS A 126 8.39 11.39 10.90
N TYR A 127 8.00 10.57 9.92
CA TYR A 127 7.36 9.28 10.14
C TYR A 127 8.40 8.24 10.57
N VAL A 128 9.59 8.28 9.97
CA VAL A 128 10.71 7.41 10.37
C VAL A 128 11.15 7.71 11.80
N ARG A 129 11.28 8.99 12.19
CA ARG A 129 11.59 9.39 13.57
C ARG A 129 10.53 8.90 14.54
N LYS A 130 9.23 9.13 14.26
CA LYS A 130 8.15 8.61 15.11
C LYS A 130 8.20 7.10 15.28
N PHE A 131 8.51 6.36 14.23
CA PHE A 131 8.69 4.91 14.30
C PHE A 131 9.88 4.54 15.19
N CYS A 132 11.03 5.18 14.99
CA CYS A 132 12.24 4.96 15.77
C CYS A 132 12.00 5.24 17.26
N ASP A 133 11.39 6.38 17.57
CA ASP A 133 11.01 6.77 18.94
C ASP A 133 10.05 5.76 19.57
N TYR A 134 9.09 5.26 18.79
CA TYR A 134 8.10 4.27 19.26
C TYR A 134 8.74 2.92 19.64
N ILE A 135 9.74 2.46 18.90
CA ILE A 135 10.40 1.17 19.16
C ILE A 135 11.71 1.29 19.94
N GLY A 136 12.14 2.51 20.28
CA GLY A 136 13.34 2.76 21.08
C GLY A 136 14.66 2.53 20.35
N ILE A 137 14.75 2.88 19.06
CA ILE A 137 16.00 2.83 18.29
C ILE A 137 16.38 4.20 17.74
N THR A 138 17.64 4.37 17.34
CA THR A 138 18.10 5.56 16.64
C THR A 138 17.80 5.51 15.15
N MET A 139 17.68 6.69 14.51
CA MET A 139 17.60 6.80 13.04
C MET A 139 18.77 6.11 12.32
N ASN A 140 19.96 6.12 12.94
CA ASN A 140 21.15 5.48 12.37
C ASN A 140 21.02 3.95 12.39
N GLU A 141 20.54 3.37 13.49
CA GLU A 141 20.25 1.92 13.56
C GLU A 141 19.17 1.52 12.57
N PHE A 142 18.13 2.35 12.44
CA PHE A 142 17.07 2.15 11.45
C PHE A 142 17.65 2.06 10.04
N TRP A 143 18.34 3.09 9.56
CA TRP A 143 18.85 3.11 8.18
C TRP A 143 19.92 2.05 7.93
N LYS A 144 20.83 1.82 8.91
CA LYS A 144 21.81 0.73 8.84
C LYS A 144 21.16 -0.64 8.66
N THR A 145 19.99 -0.86 9.27
CA THR A 145 19.24 -2.12 9.15
C THR A 145 18.51 -2.17 7.83
N VAL A 146 17.74 -1.15 7.50
CA VAL A 146 16.90 -1.08 6.31
C VAL A 146 17.69 -1.23 5.02
N ASP A 147 18.87 -0.60 4.94
CA ASP A 147 19.73 -0.68 3.75
C ASP A 147 20.20 -2.11 3.43
N GLN A 148 20.26 -3.00 4.43
CA GLN A 148 20.64 -4.41 4.22
C GLN A 148 19.54 -5.20 3.52
N PHE A 149 18.29 -4.73 3.58
CA PHE A 149 17.14 -5.40 2.99
C PHE A 149 16.82 -4.91 1.58
N ARG A 150 17.60 -3.97 1.05
CA ARG A 150 17.41 -3.40 -0.27
C ARG A 150 17.43 -4.49 -1.34
N GLY A 151 16.40 -4.50 -2.19
CA GLY A 151 16.24 -5.51 -3.23
C GLY A 151 17.21 -5.33 -4.42
N PRO A 152 17.28 -6.32 -5.32
CA PRO A 152 18.22 -6.32 -6.45
C PRO A 152 17.94 -5.24 -7.51
N MET A 153 16.78 -4.58 -7.48
CA MET A 153 16.44 -3.50 -8.39
C MET A 153 17.18 -2.19 -8.09
N TRP A 154 17.79 -2.08 -6.90
CA TRP A 154 18.52 -0.89 -6.52
C TRP A 154 20.01 -1.01 -6.86
N ILE A 155 20.50 -0.08 -7.66
CA ILE A 155 21.91 0.06 -8.01
C ILE A 155 22.42 1.39 -7.47
N LYS A 156 23.73 1.49 -7.25
CA LYS A 156 24.33 2.78 -6.92
C LYS A 156 24.74 3.49 -8.20
N ASP A 157 24.40 4.76 -8.30
CA ASP A 157 24.80 5.60 -9.42
C ASP A 157 26.26 6.09 -9.28
N SER A 158 26.70 6.93 -10.22
CA SER A 158 28.05 7.52 -10.20
C SER A 158 28.36 8.38 -8.96
N LYS A 159 27.33 8.84 -8.24
CA LYS A 159 27.43 9.63 -7.01
C LYS A 159 27.28 8.76 -5.75
N ASN A 160 27.22 7.43 -5.91
CA ASN A 160 27.01 6.47 -4.82
C ASN A 160 25.62 6.61 -4.15
N GLU A 161 24.66 7.20 -4.85
CA GLU A 161 23.25 7.31 -4.45
C GLU A 161 22.46 6.10 -4.98
N TRP A 162 21.45 5.67 -4.22
CA TRP A 162 20.61 4.54 -4.62
C TRP A 162 19.63 4.95 -5.72
N HIS A 163 19.68 4.22 -6.83
CA HIS A 163 18.81 4.37 -7.99
C HIS A 163 17.99 3.09 -8.20
N ASN A 164 16.69 3.23 -8.42
CA ASN A 164 15.78 2.10 -8.63
C ASN A 164 15.59 1.89 -10.14
N THR A 165 16.07 0.75 -10.64
CA THR A 165 16.02 0.41 -12.08
C THR A 165 14.60 0.25 -12.63
N TYR A 166 13.58 0.09 -11.77
CA TYR A 166 12.19 0.12 -12.22
C TYR A 166 11.75 1.51 -12.68
N VAL A 167 12.36 2.58 -12.16
CA VAL A 167 12.10 3.94 -12.62
C VAL A 167 12.54 4.10 -14.08
N ASP A 168 13.70 3.56 -14.44
CA ASP A 168 14.21 3.58 -15.83
C ASP A 168 13.21 2.94 -16.81
N LEU A 169 12.65 1.77 -16.43
CA LEU A 169 11.66 1.07 -17.24
C LEU A 169 10.37 1.87 -17.44
N LEU A 170 9.98 2.68 -16.46
CA LEU A 170 8.80 3.54 -16.55
C LEU A 170 9.09 4.79 -17.39
N GLU A 171 10.27 5.37 -17.26
CA GLU A 171 10.72 6.51 -18.08
C GLU A 171 10.83 6.12 -19.57
N GLU A 172 11.39 4.94 -19.86
CA GLU A 172 11.44 4.41 -21.23
C GLU A 172 10.05 4.19 -21.84
N GLN A 173 9.07 3.77 -21.04
CA GLN A 173 7.70 3.60 -21.50
C GLN A 173 7.03 4.94 -21.77
N LYS A 174 7.25 5.92 -20.90
CA LYS A 174 6.76 7.29 -21.08
C LYS A 174 7.33 7.95 -22.35
N ALA A 175 8.57 7.63 -22.73
CA ALA A 175 9.18 8.15 -23.95
C ALA A 175 8.61 7.53 -25.25
N LYS A 176 7.89 6.39 -25.14
CA LYS A 176 7.32 5.65 -26.29
C LYS A 176 5.82 5.93 -26.51
N SER A 177 5.14 6.53 -25.53
CA SER A 177 3.73 6.95 -25.57
C SER A 177 3.58 8.37 -26.11
#